data_AF-A0A9W4JMX7-F1
#
_entry.id   AF-A0A9W4JMX7-F1
#
_cell.length_a   1.000
_cell.length_b   1.000
_cell.length_c   1.000
_cell.angle_alpha   90.00
_cell.angle_beta   90.00
_cell.angle_gamma   90.00
#
_symmetry.space_group_name_H-M   'P 1'
#
loop_
_entity.id
_entity.type
_entity.pdbx_description
1 polymer ?
#
loop_
_entity_poly.entity_id
_entity_poly.type
_entity_poly.pdbx_seq_one_letter_code
_entity_poly.pdbx_strand_id
1 'polypeptide(L)'
;MFHTRPCIPASTSSSGCTECSNPRSARGKYARPKLDPALCDACYWDFFGQNPEAIEPPPLGSLMCLCTRRENLELLLVSRQIHDEASYVFWAENVFAFENHGKLIGFLSIVLEHVRGWIRYISFMPDEVNEFEWMDFELVWRYLRMFTGLIVFEIDVMLLENLENVLELGSLNVRRRVDFVKRSVGASQGGWPDIYVCLSRGGRKAVCTPLTKILTQVMTGMGSDPGLLETAYSASREELNGES
;
A
#
# COMPACT_ATOMS: atom_id res chain seq x y z
N MET A 1 21.67 0.31 11.76
CA MET A 1 20.39 0.65 12.42
C MET A 1 19.31 0.52 11.37
N PHE A 2 18.38 -0.44 11.51
CA PHE A 2 17.32 -0.66 10.54
C PHE A 2 16.21 0.37 10.78
N HIS A 3 16.07 1.35 9.87
CA HIS A 3 14.87 2.16 9.77
C HIS A 3 13.86 1.41 8.88
N THR A 4 12.88 0.77 9.51
CA THR A 4 11.63 0.40 8.83
C THR A 4 10.90 1.70 8.53
N ARG A 5 10.78 2.05 7.25
CA ARG A 5 10.08 3.27 6.82
C ARG A 5 8.58 3.15 7.13
N PRO A 6 7.94 4.20 7.66
CA PRO A 6 6.50 4.21 7.83
C PRO A 6 5.81 4.10 6.45
N CYS A 7 4.78 3.26 6.39
CA CYS A 7 3.97 3.06 5.20
C CYS A 7 2.66 3.87 5.35
N ILE A 8 2.33 4.69 4.35
CA ILE A 8 1.18 5.59 4.34
C ILE A 8 0.19 5.10 3.27
N PRO A 9 -0.98 4.56 3.61
CA PRO A 9 -2.05 4.38 2.63
C PRO A 9 -2.64 5.74 2.29
N ALA A 10 -3.07 5.91 1.05
CA ALA A 10 -3.79 7.11 0.69
C ALA A 10 -5.27 6.86 0.41
N SER A 11 -6.08 7.80 0.89
CA SER A 11 -7.54 7.70 0.96
C SER A 11 -8.22 8.54 -0.12
N THR A 12 -9.31 8.04 -0.70
CA THR A 12 -10.40 8.91 -1.21
C THR A 12 -11.79 8.28 -1.04
N SER A 13 -12.75 9.12 -0.65
CA SER A 13 -14.19 8.90 -0.34
C SER A 13 -14.46 8.03 0.90
N SER A 14 -14.85 8.55 2.06
CA SER A 14 -16.02 9.36 2.48
C SER A 14 -17.25 8.55 2.91
N SER A 15 -17.08 7.70 3.92
CA SER A 15 -17.88 7.75 5.15
C SER A 15 -16.90 7.89 6.31
N GLY A 16 -16.27 9.06 6.38
CA GLY A 16 -15.30 9.34 7.43
C GLY A 16 -15.93 9.17 8.80
N CYS A 17 -15.16 8.70 9.78
CA CYS A 17 -15.47 8.93 11.19
C CYS A 17 -15.54 10.45 11.42
N THR A 18 -16.68 11.07 11.13
CA THR A 18 -16.99 12.45 11.51
C THR A 18 -16.98 12.60 13.04
N GLU A 19 -17.06 11.49 13.77
CA GLU A 19 -17.01 11.43 15.24
C GLU A 19 -15.60 11.43 15.85
N CYS A 20 -14.52 11.24 15.10
CA CYS A 20 -13.16 11.40 15.66
C CYS A 20 -12.83 12.88 15.97
N SER A 21 -13.71 13.82 15.61
CA SER A 21 -13.63 15.23 16.01
C SER A 21 -14.04 15.48 17.47
N ASN A 22 -14.48 14.44 18.19
CA ASN A 22 -14.82 14.57 19.60
C ASN A 22 -13.52 14.69 20.43
N PRO A 23 -13.24 15.81 21.13
CA PRO A 23 -12.03 16.01 21.93
C PRO A 23 -11.98 15.14 23.21
N ARG A 24 -12.72 14.03 23.24
CA ARG A 24 -13.07 13.30 24.47
C ARG A 24 -12.02 12.36 25.02
N SER A 25 -10.83 12.26 24.44
CA SER A 25 -9.73 11.63 25.16
C SER A 25 -8.38 12.15 24.68
N ALA A 26 -8.02 13.35 25.12
CA ALA A 26 -6.60 13.65 25.31
C ALA A 26 -6.07 12.64 26.34
N ARG A 27 -5.51 11.53 25.85
CA ARG A 27 -4.90 10.51 26.68
C ARG A 27 -3.71 11.18 27.37
N GLY A 28 -3.80 11.35 28.70
CA GLY A 28 -2.76 12.06 29.44
C GLY A 28 -1.40 11.40 29.21
N LYS A 29 -0.30 12.18 29.27
CA LYS A 29 1.09 11.70 29.13
C LYS A 29 1.44 10.51 30.04
N TYR A 30 0.65 10.27 31.09
CA TYR A 30 0.79 9.20 32.07
C TYR A 30 -0.14 8.00 31.86
N ALA A 31 -0.94 7.99 30.79
CA ALA A 31 -1.73 6.83 30.43
C ALA A 31 -0.80 5.65 30.08
N ARG A 32 -1.27 4.42 30.31
CA ARG A 32 -0.51 3.22 29.93
C ARG A 32 -0.17 3.26 28.44
N PRO A 33 0.96 2.71 27.97
CA PRO A 33 1.20 2.54 26.53
C PRO A 33 0.02 1.83 25.86
N LYS A 34 -0.28 2.15 24.60
CA LYS A 34 -1.30 1.40 23.84
C LYS A 34 -0.78 -0.02 23.62
N LEU A 35 -1.69 -0.99 23.64
CA LEU A 35 -1.40 -2.37 23.22
C LEU A 35 -1.02 -2.41 21.74
N ASP A 36 -1.64 -1.56 20.92
CA ASP A 36 -1.27 -1.35 19.52
C ASP A 36 -0.97 0.14 19.26
N PRO A 37 0.29 0.51 18.96
CA PRO A 37 0.66 1.88 18.60
C PRO A 37 0.01 2.39 17.32
N ALA A 38 -0.47 1.50 16.43
CA ALA A 38 -1.09 1.86 15.16
C ALA A 38 -2.52 2.41 15.29
N LEU A 39 -3.06 2.43 16.52
CA LEU A 39 -4.39 2.92 16.84
C LEU A 39 -4.39 4.36 17.35
N CYS A 40 -5.30 5.21 16.87
CA CYS A 40 -5.51 6.52 17.49
C CYS A 40 -6.26 6.39 18.83
N ASP A 41 -6.28 7.44 19.64
CA ASP A 41 -6.91 7.39 20.97
C ASP A 41 -8.41 7.11 20.94
N ALA A 42 -9.13 7.62 19.94
CA ALA A 42 -10.56 7.38 19.78
C ALA A 42 -10.83 5.89 19.47
N CYS A 43 -10.21 5.35 18.42
CA CYS A 43 -10.39 3.94 18.06
C CYS A 43 -9.82 2.99 19.12
N TYR A 44 -8.73 3.37 19.80
CA TYR A 44 -8.23 2.61 20.94
C TYR A 44 -9.27 2.56 22.05
N TRP A 45 -9.93 3.68 22.37
CA TRP A 45 -10.96 3.73 23.40
C TRP A 45 -12.23 2.98 23.01
N ASP A 46 -12.69 3.09 21.76
CA ASP A 46 -13.89 2.38 21.30
C ASP A 46 -13.71 0.87 21.40
N PHE A 47 -12.51 0.37 21.14
CA PHE A 47 -12.22 -1.07 21.24
C PHE A 47 -11.86 -1.54 22.64
N PHE A 48 -10.89 -0.92 23.29
CA PHE A 48 -10.37 -1.39 24.58
C PHE A 48 -11.06 -0.75 25.78
N GLY A 49 -11.65 0.44 25.61
CA GLY A 49 -12.41 1.11 26.65
C GLY A 49 -13.76 0.44 26.91
N GLN A 50 -14.38 -0.14 25.88
CA GLN A 50 -15.61 -0.92 26.01
C GLN A 50 -15.37 -2.37 26.47
N ASN A 51 -14.15 -2.90 26.25
CA ASN A 51 -13.77 -4.24 26.67
C ASN A 51 -12.37 -4.25 27.32
N PRO A 52 -12.26 -3.90 28.61
CA PRO A 52 -10.97 -3.80 29.31
C PRO A 52 -10.28 -5.16 29.53
N GLU A 53 -10.99 -6.27 29.31
CA GLU A 53 -10.43 -7.63 29.36
C GLU A 53 -9.85 -8.09 28.02
N ALA A 54 -10.00 -7.30 26.95
CA ALA A 54 -9.36 -7.59 25.67
C ALA A 54 -7.83 -7.54 25.83
N ILE A 55 -7.22 -8.73 25.84
CA ILE A 55 -5.76 -8.92 25.96
C ILE A 55 -5.09 -8.65 24.61
N GLU A 56 -5.82 -8.88 23.53
CA GLU A 56 -5.33 -8.77 22.17
C GLU A 56 -5.90 -7.54 21.48
N PRO A 57 -5.09 -6.84 20.68
CA PRO A 57 -5.60 -5.73 19.89
C PRO A 57 -6.67 -6.18 18.91
N PRO A 58 -7.69 -5.33 18.70
CA PRO A 58 -8.70 -5.65 17.72
C PRO A 58 -8.02 -5.86 16.37
N PRO A 59 -8.51 -6.81 15.58
CA PRO A 59 -8.05 -6.98 14.22
C PRO A 59 -8.24 -5.62 13.52
N LEU A 60 -7.15 -5.02 13.04
CA LEU A 60 -7.18 -3.70 12.42
C LEU A 60 -8.13 -3.55 11.20
N GLY A 61 -8.75 -4.61 10.67
CA GLY A 61 -9.84 -4.51 9.70
C GLY A 61 -11.15 -4.00 10.30
N SER A 62 -11.29 -4.10 11.62
CA SER A 62 -12.36 -3.46 12.40
C SER A 62 -12.02 -2.01 12.79
N LEU A 63 -10.79 -1.56 12.52
CA LEU A 63 -10.32 -0.23 12.84
C LEU A 63 -10.67 0.71 11.70
N MET A 64 -11.87 1.27 11.80
CA MET A 64 -12.44 2.26 10.89
C MET A 64 -11.57 3.51 10.72
N CYS A 65 -10.67 3.80 11.66
CA CYS A 65 -9.84 5.00 11.60
C CYS A 65 -8.38 4.69 11.27
N LEU A 66 -7.96 5.19 10.10
CA LEU A 66 -6.55 5.31 9.71
C LEU A 66 -5.85 6.50 10.43
N CYS A 67 -6.32 6.88 11.62
CA CYS A 67 -5.96 8.15 12.27
C CYS A 67 -4.47 8.22 12.66
N THR A 68 -3.85 7.13 13.08
CA THR A 68 -2.39 7.10 13.31
C THR A 68 -1.59 7.25 12.02
N ARG A 69 -2.17 6.88 10.87
CA ARG A 69 -1.55 7.07 9.55
C ARG A 69 -1.67 8.51 9.05
N ARG A 70 -2.52 9.33 9.69
CA ARG A 70 -2.58 10.78 9.53
C ARG A 70 -1.67 11.52 10.50
N GLU A 71 -1.07 10.85 11.48
CA GLU A 71 -0.15 11.53 12.39
C GLU A 71 0.99 12.17 11.59
N ASN A 72 1.27 13.43 11.91
CA ASN A 72 2.23 14.30 11.25
C ASN A 72 1.79 14.91 9.91
N LEU A 73 0.66 14.51 9.29
CA LEU A 73 0.13 15.24 8.14
C LEU A 73 -0.38 16.62 8.56
N GLU A 74 -0.87 16.76 9.79
CA GLU A 74 -1.21 18.03 10.40
C GLU A 74 -0.01 18.97 10.52
N LEU A 75 1.23 18.45 10.60
CA LEU A 75 2.43 19.30 10.63
C LEU A 75 2.58 20.07 9.32
N LEU A 76 2.20 19.48 8.18
CA LEU A 76 2.18 20.16 6.88
C LEU A 76 1.13 21.26 6.81
N LEU A 77 0.18 21.32 7.75
CA LEU A 77 -0.87 22.34 7.81
C LEU A 77 -0.55 23.47 8.81
N VAL A 78 0.50 23.33 9.62
CA VAL A 78 0.85 24.30 10.68
C VAL A 78 1.29 25.65 10.09
N SER A 79 2.16 25.64 9.09
CA SER A 79 2.64 26.85 8.42
C SER A 79 3.09 26.56 7.00
N ARG A 80 3.06 27.60 6.14
CA ARG A 80 3.58 27.50 4.77
C ARG A 80 5.05 27.10 4.73
N GLN A 81 5.85 27.64 5.64
CA GLN A 81 7.28 27.31 5.70
C GLN A 81 7.50 25.83 6.05
N ILE A 82 6.79 25.29 7.05
CA ILE A 82 6.89 23.86 7.41
C ILE A 82 6.42 23.00 6.25
N HIS A 83 5.32 23.39 5.59
CA HIS A 83 4.83 22.70 4.40
C HIS A 83 5.93 22.63 3.32
N ASP A 84 6.54 23.76 2.98
CA ASP A 84 7.54 23.84 1.91
C ASP A 84 8.80 23.05 2.23
N GLU A 85 9.23 23.03 3.50
CA GLU A 85 10.41 22.30 3.96
C GLU A 85 10.16 20.79 4.10
N ALA A 86 9.00 20.39 4.62
CA ALA A 86 8.73 18.99 4.99
C ALA A 86 7.97 18.20 3.90
N SER A 87 7.25 18.86 3.00
CA SER A 87 6.43 18.19 1.97
C SER A 87 7.29 17.27 1.10
N TYR A 88 8.47 17.71 0.68
CA TYR A 88 9.37 16.87 -0.11
C TYR A 88 9.74 15.59 0.64
N VAL A 89 10.17 15.70 1.90
CA VAL A 89 10.55 14.53 2.73
C VAL A 89 9.35 13.60 2.89
N PHE A 90 8.17 14.16 3.15
CA PHE A 90 6.93 13.40 3.26
C PHE A 90 6.64 12.60 1.98
N TRP A 91 6.66 13.23 0.81
CA TRP A 91 6.33 12.56 -0.45
C TRP A 91 7.44 11.62 -0.94
N ALA A 92 8.70 11.96 -0.68
CA ALA A 92 9.84 11.23 -1.21
C ALA A 92 10.31 10.07 -0.33
N GLU A 93 10.11 10.11 0.98
CA GLU A 93 10.69 9.11 1.88
C GLU A 93 9.70 8.05 2.35
N ASN A 94 8.39 8.35 2.29
CA ASN A 94 7.33 7.42 2.67
C ASN A 94 7.05 6.37 1.61
N VAL A 95 6.55 5.21 2.07
CA VAL A 95 6.04 4.14 1.21
C VAL A 95 4.54 4.25 1.13
N PHE A 96 3.98 4.50 -0.06
CA PHE A 96 2.53 4.57 -0.23
C PHE A 96 1.94 3.21 -0.52
N ALA A 97 1.17 2.67 0.41
CA ALA A 97 0.77 1.26 0.43
C ALA A 97 -0.75 1.10 0.27
N PHE A 98 -1.20 0.24 -0.65
CA PHE A 98 -2.62 0.14 -1.04
C PHE A 98 -3.08 -1.31 -1.12
N GLU A 99 -4.25 -1.58 -0.55
CA GLU A 99 -4.93 -2.87 -0.50
C GLU A 99 -6.09 -3.00 -1.51
N ASN A 100 -6.48 -1.88 -2.14
CA ASN A 100 -7.59 -1.82 -3.08
C ASN A 100 -7.27 -0.84 -4.22
N HIS A 101 -7.62 -1.22 -5.45
CA HIS A 101 -7.35 -0.43 -6.65
C HIS A 101 -8.05 0.92 -6.61
N GLY A 102 -9.29 1.01 -6.11
CA GLY A 102 -10.02 2.26 -5.93
C GLY A 102 -9.33 3.24 -4.98
N LYS A 103 -8.74 2.76 -3.89
CA LYS A 103 -7.90 3.59 -2.99
C LYS A 103 -6.66 4.12 -3.70
N LEU A 104 -6.01 3.26 -4.49
CA LEU A 104 -4.86 3.65 -5.30
C LEU A 104 -5.25 4.69 -6.37
N ILE A 105 -6.28 4.45 -7.19
CA ILE A 105 -6.78 5.39 -8.20
C ILE A 105 -7.12 6.73 -7.55
N GLY A 106 -7.87 6.66 -6.46
CA GLY A 106 -8.22 7.79 -5.63
C GLY A 106 -7.02 8.67 -5.29
N PHE A 107 -6.02 8.06 -4.68
CA PHE A 107 -4.76 8.73 -4.39
C PHE A 107 -4.10 9.32 -5.64
N LEU A 108 -3.86 8.51 -6.65
CA LEU A 108 -3.10 8.93 -7.83
C LEU A 108 -3.80 10.07 -8.57
N SER A 109 -5.14 10.11 -8.54
CA SER A 109 -5.95 11.16 -9.16
C SER A 109 -5.85 12.51 -8.45
N ILE A 110 -5.69 12.52 -7.12
CA ILE A 110 -5.64 13.73 -6.30
C ILE A 110 -4.22 14.29 -6.17
N VAL A 111 -3.19 13.45 -6.28
CA VAL A 111 -1.80 13.92 -6.19
C VAL A 111 -1.52 14.97 -7.27
N LEU A 112 -1.09 16.15 -6.82
CA LEU A 112 -0.74 17.29 -7.67
C LEU A 112 0.41 16.93 -8.61
N GLU A 113 0.36 17.43 -9.83
CA GLU A 113 1.32 17.10 -10.90
C GLU A 113 2.79 17.24 -10.47
N HIS A 114 3.15 18.36 -9.81
CA HIS A 114 4.52 18.59 -9.36
C HIS A 114 4.97 17.64 -8.23
N VAL A 115 4.03 17.08 -7.45
CA VAL A 115 4.30 16.13 -6.37
C VAL A 115 4.52 14.72 -6.92
N ARG A 116 3.96 14.38 -8.09
CA ARG A 116 4.09 13.03 -8.69
C ARG A 116 5.55 12.64 -8.94
N GLY A 117 6.40 13.61 -9.25
CA GLY A 117 7.85 13.41 -9.42
C GLY A 117 8.60 13.18 -8.10
N TRP A 118 7.99 13.46 -6.95
CA TRP A 118 8.59 13.25 -5.63
C TRP A 118 8.31 11.86 -5.08
N ILE A 119 7.19 11.24 -5.45
CA ILE A 119 6.78 9.93 -4.94
C ILE A 119 7.69 8.84 -5.49
N ARG A 120 8.38 8.15 -4.57
CA ARG A 120 9.44 7.19 -4.90
C ARG A 120 9.09 5.74 -4.60
N TYR A 121 8.13 5.50 -3.72
CA TYR A 121 7.85 4.16 -3.20
C TYR A 121 6.35 3.93 -3.18
N ILE A 122 5.88 2.99 -3.99
CA ILE A 122 4.48 2.54 -3.96
C ILE A 122 4.47 1.03 -3.73
N SER A 123 3.57 0.56 -2.87
CA SER A 123 3.29 -0.85 -2.62
C SER A 123 1.81 -1.11 -2.89
N PHE A 124 1.49 -2.05 -3.76
CA PHE A 124 0.12 -2.36 -4.12
C PHE A 124 -0.17 -3.85 -3.98
N MET A 125 -1.05 -4.20 -3.04
CA MET A 125 -1.39 -5.55 -2.62
C MET A 125 -2.91 -5.75 -2.59
N PRO A 126 -3.57 -5.88 -3.75
CA PRO A 126 -5.03 -5.93 -3.83
C PRO A 126 -5.62 -7.13 -3.10
N ASP A 127 -6.56 -6.97 -2.17
CA ASP A 127 -7.13 -8.11 -1.45
C ASP A 127 -7.86 -9.13 -2.35
N GLU A 128 -7.58 -10.43 -2.13
CA GLU A 128 -8.18 -11.55 -2.88
C GLU A 128 -9.70 -11.61 -2.75
N VAL A 129 -10.25 -11.10 -1.65
CA VAL A 129 -11.66 -11.30 -1.26
C VAL A 129 -12.64 -10.46 -2.10
N ASN A 130 -12.16 -9.46 -2.84
CA ASN A 130 -13.01 -8.63 -3.71
C ASN A 130 -13.06 -9.17 -5.15
N GLU A 131 -13.45 -10.44 -5.31
CA GLU A 131 -13.66 -11.10 -6.61
C GLU A 131 -14.65 -10.35 -7.53
N PHE A 132 -15.45 -9.42 -6.99
CA PHE A 132 -16.46 -8.66 -7.74
C PHE A 132 -15.99 -7.30 -8.26
N GLU A 133 -14.78 -6.84 -7.95
CA GLU A 133 -14.24 -5.55 -8.42
C GLU A 133 -12.94 -5.70 -9.23
N TRP A 134 -12.88 -6.63 -10.19
CA TRP A 134 -11.85 -6.57 -11.25
C TRP A 134 -12.08 -5.39 -12.22
N MET A 135 -12.67 -4.28 -11.75
CA MET A 135 -12.91 -3.10 -12.56
C MET A 135 -11.63 -2.26 -12.70
N ASP A 136 -11.27 -2.13 -13.97
CA ASP A 136 -10.49 -1.07 -14.60
C ASP A 136 -9.11 -0.75 -13.99
N PHE A 137 -8.26 -1.79 -13.92
CA PHE A 137 -6.82 -1.58 -13.71
C PHE A 137 -6.18 -0.69 -14.79
N GLU A 138 -6.82 -0.49 -15.96
CA GLU A 138 -6.37 0.46 -16.99
C GLU A 138 -6.16 1.86 -16.38
N LEU A 139 -7.10 2.31 -15.53
CA LEU A 139 -6.97 3.59 -14.83
C LEU A 139 -5.78 3.62 -13.87
N VAL A 140 -5.56 2.54 -13.12
CA VAL A 140 -4.41 2.41 -12.21
C VAL A 140 -3.11 2.58 -13.01
N TRP A 141 -2.97 1.82 -14.09
CA TRP A 141 -1.76 1.82 -14.92
C TRP A 141 -1.56 3.16 -15.63
N ARG A 142 -2.63 3.74 -16.17
CA ARG A 142 -2.62 5.08 -16.78
C ARG A 142 -2.13 6.14 -15.80
N TYR A 143 -2.62 6.12 -14.56
CA TYR A 143 -2.16 7.08 -13.56
C TYR A 143 -0.73 6.80 -13.10
N LEU A 144 -0.35 5.55 -12.84
CA LEU A 144 1.01 5.20 -12.43
C LEU A 144 2.07 5.62 -13.46
N ARG A 145 1.76 5.57 -14.77
CA ARG A 145 2.62 6.09 -15.83
C ARG A 145 2.96 7.59 -15.67
N MET A 146 2.12 8.35 -14.97
CA MET A 146 2.36 9.77 -14.71
C MET A 146 3.38 10.01 -13.56
N PHE A 147 3.78 8.97 -12.82
CA PHE A 147 4.66 9.06 -11.65
C PHE A 147 6.12 8.82 -12.05
N THR A 148 6.73 9.87 -12.62
CA THR A 148 8.11 9.82 -13.13
C THR A 148 9.20 9.68 -12.04
N GLY A 149 8.81 9.84 -10.77
CA GLY A 149 9.68 9.74 -9.59
C GLY A 149 9.84 8.34 -9.03
N LEU A 150 9.09 7.34 -9.53
CA LEU A 150 8.99 6.03 -8.92
C LEU A 150 10.33 5.27 -8.96
N ILE A 151 10.87 4.95 -7.77
CA ILE A 151 12.14 4.23 -7.60
C ILE A 151 11.88 2.76 -7.28
N VAL A 152 10.92 2.50 -6.39
CA VAL A 152 10.54 1.15 -5.98
C VAL A 152 9.05 0.98 -6.16
N PHE A 153 8.68 -0.12 -6.83
CA PHE A 153 7.30 -0.55 -6.95
C PHE A 153 7.17 -1.98 -6.44
N GLU A 154 6.42 -2.17 -5.36
CA GLU A 154 6.17 -3.47 -4.75
C GLU A 154 4.74 -3.90 -5.12
N ILE A 155 4.56 -5.08 -5.72
CA ILE A 155 3.28 -5.52 -6.28
C ILE A 155 2.99 -6.98 -5.95
N ASP A 156 1.72 -7.30 -5.70
CA ASP A 156 1.27 -8.69 -5.49
C ASP A 156 1.31 -9.49 -6.79
N VAL A 157 1.83 -10.73 -6.72
CA VAL A 157 1.93 -11.62 -7.87
C VAL A 157 0.60 -12.05 -8.46
N MET A 158 -0.49 -11.97 -7.69
CA MET A 158 -1.83 -12.27 -8.23
C MET A 158 -2.19 -11.39 -9.44
N LEU A 159 -1.63 -10.18 -9.53
CA LEU A 159 -1.85 -9.31 -10.69
C LEU A 159 -1.21 -9.84 -11.97
N LEU A 160 -0.26 -10.78 -11.84
CA LEU A 160 0.39 -11.45 -12.96
C LEU A 160 -0.43 -12.60 -13.53
N GLU A 161 -1.60 -12.92 -12.96
CA GLU A 161 -2.50 -13.93 -13.52
C GLU A 161 -3.18 -13.44 -14.81
N ASN A 162 -3.27 -12.12 -15.01
CA ASN A 162 -3.88 -11.51 -16.20
C ASN A 162 -2.78 -10.95 -17.13
N LEU A 163 -2.77 -11.38 -18.40
CA LEU A 163 -1.83 -10.92 -19.42
C LEU A 163 -1.91 -9.40 -19.64
N GLU A 164 -3.10 -8.81 -19.62
CA GLU A 164 -3.30 -7.37 -19.82
C GLU A 164 -2.57 -6.55 -18.74
N ASN A 165 -2.68 -6.98 -17.48
CA ASN A 165 -1.93 -6.37 -16.39
C ASN A 165 -0.42 -6.51 -16.58
N VAL A 166 0.05 -7.67 -17.07
CA VAL A 166 1.49 -7.89 -17.34
C VAL A 166 2.00 -6.94 -18.41
N LEU A 167 1.25 -6.75 -19.49
CA LEU A 167 1.61 -5.83 -20.57
C LEU A 167 1.61 -4.38 -20.09
N GLU A 168 0.57 -3.96 -19.37
CA GLU A 168 0.46 -2.61 -18.81
C GLU A 168 1.54 -2.33 -17.75
N LEU A 169 1.86 -3.30 -16.90
CA LEU A 169 2.97 -3.22 -15.95
C LEU A 169 4.30 -3.03 -16.67
N GLY A 170 4.53 -3.74 -17.78
CA GLY A 170 5.69 -3.56 -18.64
C GLY A 170 5.83 -2.14 -19.21
N SER A 171 4.74 -1.37 -19.29
CA SER A 171 4.78 0.02 -19.75
C SER A 171 5.19 1.02 -18.66
N LEU A 172 5.26 0.61 -17.39
CA LEU A 172 5.66 1.47 -16.28
C LEU A 172 7.17 1.70 -16.26
N ASN A 173 7.57 2.91 -15.86
CA ASN A 173 8.97 3.27 -15.67
C ASN A 173 9.31 3.32 -14.18
N VAL A 174 10.06 2.33 -13.71
CA VAL A 174 10.52 2.22 -12.32
C VAL A 174 12.04 2.31 -12.29
N ARG A 175 12.59 3.35 -11.67
CA ARG A 175 14.01 3.69 -11.83
C ARG A 175 15.01 2.68 -11.27
N ARG A 176 14.60 1.82 -10.33
CA ARG A 176 15.56 0.97 -9.61
C ARG A 176 15.10 -0.45 -9.35
N ARG A 177 13.91 -0.64 -8.78
CA ARG A 177 13.52 -1.98 -8.30
C ARG A 177 12.02 -2.21 -8.39
N VAL A 178 11.67 -3.38 -8.91
CA VAL A 178 10.30 -3.91 -8.83
C VAL A 178 10.35 -5.16 -7.97
N ASP A 179 9.51 -5.20 -6.94
CA ASP A 179 9.44 -6.30 -6.00
C ASP A 179 8.10 -7.02 -6.18
N PHE A 180 8.15 -8.27 -6.63
CA PHE A 180 6.98 -9.14 -6.76
C PHE A 180 6.86 -10.01 -5.51
N VAL A 181 5.70 -9.96 -4.85
CA VAL A 181 5.50 -10.64 -3.57
C VAL A 181 4.22 -11.45 -3.58
N LYS A 182 4.23 -12.59 -2.90
CA LYS A 182 3.04 -13.40 -2.59
C LYS A 182 2.74 -13.30 -1.11
N ARG A 183 1.48 -13.11 -0.74
CA ARG A 183 1.04 -13.21 0.66
C ARG A 183 1.05 -14.65 1.12
N SER A 184 1.54 -14.90 2.34
CA SER A 184 1.41 -16.22 2.95
C SER A 184 -0.03 -16.47 3.37
N VAL A 185 -0.69 -17.46 2.77
CA VAL A 185 -2.08 -17.89 3.03
C VAL A 185 -2.33 -18.30 4.50
N GLY A 186 -1.28 -18.56 5.28
CA GLY A 186 -1.38 -19.08 6.64
C GLY A 186 -1.80 -18.10 7.75
N ALA A 187 -2.07 -16.81 7.46
CA ALA A 187 -2.41 -15.84 8.51
C ALA A 187 -3.93 -15.66 8.74
N SER A 188 -4.79 -16.20 7.87
CA SER A 188 -6.22 -15.85 7.83
C SER A 188 -7.18 -16.88 8.43
N GLN A 189 -6.72 -18.01 8.99
CA GLN A 189 -7.63 -18.99 9.59
C GLN A 189 -8.38 -18.48 10.86
N GLY A 190 -8.11 -17.26 11.34
CA GLY A 190 -8.71 -16.70 12.57
C GLY A 190 -9.36 -15.31 12.47
N GLY A 191 -9.38 -14.64 11.32
CA GLY A 191 -10.17 -13.41 11.12
C GLY A 191 -9.40 -12.16 10.65
N TRP A 192 -10.03 -11.50 9.68
CA TRP A 192 -9.91 -10.09 9.21
C TRP A 192 -8.73 -9.73 8.27
N PRO A 193 -8.98 -9.58 6.95
CA PRO A 193 -7.96 -9.39 5.89
C PRO A 193 -7.30 -8.00 5.74
N ASP A 194 -7.87 -6.91 6.27
CA ASP A 194 -7.65 -5.57 5.66
C ASP A 194 -6.38 -4.80 6.10
N ILE A 195 -5.37 -5.46 6.67
CA ILE A 195 -4.30 -4.79 7.44
C ILE A 195 -2.89 -5.17 6.97
N TYR A 196 -2.78 -6.28 6.26
CA TYR A 196 -1.50 -6.94 6.02
C TYR A 196 -0.59 -6.16 5.05
N VAL A 197 -1.08 -5.06 4.45
CA VAL A 197 -0.29 -4.33 3.44
C VAL A 197 0.84 -3.47 4.02
N CYS A 198 0.84 -3.11 5.29
CA CYS A 198 1.95 -2.34 5.89
C CYS A 198 2.70 -3.11 6.97
N LEU A 199 1.99 -3.87 7.80
CA LEU A 199 2.53 -4.47 9.01
C LEU A 199 3.10 -5.88 8.80
N SER A 200 2.68 -6.61 7.76
CA SER A 200 3.08 -8.00 7.57
C SER A 200 4.15 -8.20 6.50
N ARG A 201 5.14 -7.31 6.42
CA ARG A 201 6.33 -7.60 5.59
C ARG A 201 6.94 -8.97 5.93
N GLY A 202 6.83 -9.42 7.18
CA GLY A 202 7.26 -10.75 7.61
C GLY A 202 6.49 -11.92 7.00
N GLY A 203 5.26 -11.71 6.50
CA GLY A 203 4.45 -12.72 5.81
C GLY A 203 4.55 -12.67 4.28
N ARG A 204 5.34 -11.75 3.72
CA ARG A 204 5.54 -11.63 2.28
C ARG A 204 6.68 -12.53 1.84
N LYS A 205 6.43 -13.35 0.84
CA LYS A 205 7.47 -14.10 0.16
C LYS A 205 7.77 -13.42 -1.17
N ALA A 206 9.02 -13.02 -1.39
CA ALA A 206 9.45 -12.54 -2.69
C ALA A 206 9.32 -13.68 -3.72
N VAL A 207 8.77 -13.37 -4.89
CA VAL A 207 8.57 -14.33 -5.97
C VAL A 207 9.50 -14.00 -7.12
N CYS A 208 10.28 -14.99 -7.54
CA CYS A 208 11.33 -14.84 -8.54
C CYS A 208 11.15 -15.91 -9.63
N THR A 209 10.30 -15.63 -10.61
CA THR A 209 10.05 -16.47 -11.79
C THR A 209 10.75 -15.86 -13.02
N PRO A 210 10.87 -16.59 -14.14
CA PRO A 210 11.36 -16.02 -15.40
C PRO A 210 10.57 -14.78 -15.82
N LEU A 211 9.24 -14.82 -15.70
CA LEU A 211 8.37 -13.67 -15.99
C LEU A 211 8.68 -12.46 -15.12
N THR A 212 8.80 -12.61 -13.79
CA THR A 212 9.08 -11.46 -12.91
C THR A 212 10.45 -10.84 -13.16
N LYS A 213 11.45 -11.64 -13.57
CA LYS A 213 12.77 -11.14 -13.99
C LYS A 213 12.68 -10.31 -15.27
N ILE A 214 11.96 -10.78 -16.28
CA ILE A 214 11.79 -10.06 -17.55
C ILE A 214 11.01 -8.77 -17.31
N LEU A 215 9.90 -8.82 -16.57
CA LEU A 215 9.14 -7.62 -16.18
C LEU A 215 10.01 -6.61 -15.44
N THR A 216 10.83 -7.07 -14.47
CA THR A 216 11.75 -6.18 -13.76
C THR A 216 12.71 -5.49 -14.73
N GLN A 217 13.27 -6.22 -15.71
CA GLN A 217 14.19 -5.65 -16.70
C GLN A 217 13.50 -4.64 -17.62
N VAL A 218 12.29 -4.95 -18.09
CA VAL A 218 11.48 -4.05 -18.94
C VAL A 218 11.17 -2.76 -18.16
N MET A 219 10.61 -2.88 -16.96
CA MET A 219 10.17 -1.74 -16.13
C MET A 219 11.33 -0.86 -15.66
N THR A 220 12.54 -1.43 -15.50
CA THR A 220 13.74 -0.68 -15.11
C THR A 220 14.56 -0.17 -16.28
N GLY A 221 14.11 -0.38 -17.52
CA GLY A 221 14.80 0.05 -18.73
C GLY A 221 16.11 -0.69 -19.00
N MET A 222 16.30 -1.89 -18.43
CA MET A 222 17.51 -2.69 -18.57
C MET A 222 17.59 -3.49 -19.89
N GLY A 223 16.90 -3.05 -20.95
CA GLY A 223 17.15 -3.51 -22.32
C GLY A 223 16.37 -4.73 -22.80
N SER A 224 15.17 -4.97 -22.27
CA SER A 224 14.30 -6.07 -22.73
C SER A 224 13.32 -5.60 -23.81
N ASP A 225 13.18 -6.40 -24.87
CA ASP A 225 12.14 -6.23 -25.88
C ASP A 225 10.77 -6.54 -25.26
N PRO A 226 9.80 -5.60 -25.29
CA PRO A 226 8.44 -5.84 -24.81
C PRO A 226 7.77 -7.09 -25.42
N GLY A 227 8.15 -7.48 -26.65
CA GLY A 227 7.65 -8.69 -27.30
C GLY A 227 7.99 -10.00 -26.57
N LEU A 228 9.00 -9.99 -25.69
CA LEU A 228 9.35 -11.14 -24.86
C LEU A 228 8.36 -11.37 -23.72
N LEU A 229 7.55 -10.37 -23.35
CA LEU A 229 6.61 -10.48 -22.23
C LEU A 229 5.50 -11.49 -22.51
N GLU A 230 4.90 -11.49 -23.71
CA GLU A 230 3.84 -12.44 -24.07
C GLU A 230 4.34 -13.88 -24.08
N THR A 231 5.55 -14.08 -24.61
CA THR A 231 6.20 -15.40 -24.66
C THR A 231 6.52 -15.90 -23.24
N ALA A 232 7.11 -15.04 -22.41
CA ALA A 232 7.44 -15.36 -21.03
C ALA A 232 6.19 -15.62 -20.18
N TYR A 233 5.13 -14.84 -20.39
CA TYR A 233 3.86 -15.03 -19.71
C TYR A 233 3.25 -16.39 -20.07
N SER A 234 3.23 -16.73 -21.36
CA SER A 234 2.70 -18.02 -21.82
C SER A 234 3.45 -19.21 -21.21
N ALA A 235 4.77 -19.10 -21.06
CA ALA A 235 5.60 -20.13 -20.43
C ALA A 235 5.41 -20.23 -18.89
N SER A 236 5.24 -19.08 -18.21
CA SER A 236 5.09 -19.05 -16.74
C SER A 236 3.64 -19.18 -16.25
N ARG A 237 2.64 -19.17 -17.13
CA ARG A 237 1.23 -19.26 -16.74
C ARG A 237 0.90 -20.55 -15.98
N GLU A 238 1.54 -21.66 -16.33
CA GLU A 238 1.35 -22.93 -15.61
C GLU A 238 2.00 -22.90 -14.23
N GLU A 239 3.15 -22.26 -14.07
CA GLU A 239 3.84 -22.10 -12.78
C GLU A 239 3.06 -21.20 -11.82
N LEU A 240 2.44 -20.13 -12.35
CA LEU A 240 1.62 -19.21 -11.55
C LEU A 240 0.38 -19.89 -10.97
N ASN A 241 -0.22 -20.83 -11.72
CA ASN A 241 -1.42 -21.56 -11.30
C ASN A 241 -1.10 -22.88 -10.55
N GLY A 242 0.14 -23.36 -10.59
CA GLY A 242 0.50 -24.75 -10.27
C GLY A 242 0.98 -25.03 -8.84
N GLU A 243 1.17 -24.01 -7.98
CA GLU A 243 1.56 -24.20 -6.59
C GLU A 243 0.36 -24.00 -5.65
N SER A 244 -0.48 -25.04 -5.55
CA SER A 244 -1.48 -25.21 -4.48
C SER A 244 -1.01 -26.24 -3.46
#